data_AF-A0A349PRG7-F1
#
_entry.id   AF-A0A349PRG7-F1
#
_cell.length_a   1.000
_cell.length_b   1.000
_cell.length_c   1.000
_cell.angle_alpha   90.00
_cell.angle_beta   90.00
_cell.angle_gamma   90.00
#
_symmetry.space_group_name_H-M   'P 1'
#
loop_
_entity.id
_entity.type
_entity.pdbx_description
1 polymer ?
#
loop_
_entity_poly.entity_id
_entity_poly.type
_entity_poly.pdbx_seq_one_letter_code
_entity_poly.pdbx_strand_id
1 'polypeptide(L)'
;MFFIILLLTFCVIFFESPYHGDYYGEPAYLFYFSITFFNMLVYLIPTEKLIFIEKIVYSSIISCVVLIGTGMFVEKIMSLIYGYDSNWDELKSPAILDSTLFYFIANFSGIGIFKIWIKY
;
A
#
# COMPACT_ATOMS: atom_id res chain seq x y z
N MET A 1 16.79 -8.89 2.51
CA MET A 1 16.02 -7.64 2.46
C MET A 1 14.89 -7.71 1.44
N PHE A 2 15.19 -7.88 0.14
CA PHE A 2 14.18 -8.08 -0.91
C PHE A 2 13.21 -9.24 -0.62
N PHE A 3 13.71 -10.38 -0.16
CA PHE A 3 12.89 -11.55 0.19
C PHE A 3 11.91 -11.29 1.35
N ILE A 4 12.27 -10.42 2.29
CA ILE A 4 11.41 -10.05 3.45
C ILE A 4 10.27 -9.15 2.97
N ILE A 5 10.57 -8.17 2.12
CA ILE A 5 9.57 -7.29 1.50
C ILE A 5 8.61 -8.11 0.63
N LEU A 6 9.14 -9.07 -0.13
CA LEU A 6 8.32 -9.94 -0.98
C LEU A 6 7.42 -10.86 -0.16
N LEU A 7 7.92 -11.45 0.93
CA LEU A 7 7.14 -12.26 1.86
C LEU A 7 6.05 -11.43 2.55
N LEU A 8 6.39 -10.25 3.06
CA LEU A 8 5.44 -9.34 3.70
C LEU A 8 4.36 -8.87 2.72
N THR A 9 4.70 -8.66 1.44
CA THR A 9 3.72 -8.32 0.40
C THR A 9 2.85 -9.52 0.02
N PHE A 10 3.38 -10.76 0.09
CA PHE A 10 2.64 -11.98 -0.21
C PHE A 10 1.64 -12.38 0.89
N CYS A 11 2.01 -12.27 2.17
CA CYS A 11 1.13 -12.58 3.31
C CYS A 11 -0.18 -11.78 3.36
N VAL A 12 -0.27 -10.81 2.47
CA VAL A 12 -1.06 -9.62 2.60
C VAL A 12 -2.10 -9.53 1.47
N ILE A 13 -1.87 -10.27 0.39
CA ILE A 13 -2.87 -10.64 -0.61
C ILE A 13 -4.02 -11.46 0.00
N PHE A 14 -3.80 -12.13 1.14
CA PHE A 14 -4.81 -12.92 1.84
C PHE A 14 -5.72 -12.10 2.77
N PHE A 15 -5.48 -10.79 2.90
CA PHE A 15 -6.32 -9.90 3.70
C PHE A 15 -7.32 -9.15 2.83
N GLU A 16 -8.53 -8.92 3.37
CA GLU A 16 -9.60 -8.18 2.71
C GLU A 16 -9.17 -6.74 2.41
N SER A 17 -9.40 -6.34 1.16
CA SER A 17 -9.01 -5.04 0.60
C SER A 17 -9.35 -3.88 1.54
N PRO A 18 -8.50 -2.84 1.64
CA PRO A 18 -8.82 -1.67 2.43
C PRO A 18 -9.81 -0.72 1.74
N TYR A 19 -10.32 -1.10 0.57
CA TYR A 19 -11.28 -0.32 -0.21
C TYR A 19 -12.51 -1.16 -0.53
N HIS A 20 -13.62 -0.47 -0.77
CA HIS A 20 -14.96 -1.04 -0.85
C HIS A 20 -15.39 -1.65 0.49
N GLY A 21 -15.21 -0.92 1.60
CA GLY A 21 -15.55 -1.40 2.93
C GLY A 21 -17.04 -1.70 3.13
N ASP A 22 -17.91 -1.01 2.39
CA ASP A 22 -19.35 -1.32 2.36
C ASP A 22 -19.66 -2.66 1.65
N TYR A 23 -18.71 -3.17 0.86
CA TYR A 23 -18.84 -4.38 0.05
C TYR A 23 -18.08 -5.58 0.66
N TYR A 24 -16.91 -5.34 1.27
CA TYR A 24 -16.04 -6.36 1.87
C TYR A 24 -15.94 -6.32 3.40
N GLY A 25 -16.49 -5.31 4.08
CA GLY A 25 -16.36 -5.10 5.52
C GLY A 25 -15.32 -4.03 5.87
N GLU A 26 -15.25 -3.64 7.16
CA GLU A 26 -14.33 -2.59 7.59
C GLU A 26 -12.86 -2.96 7.36
N PRO A 27 -12.10 -2.15 6.61
CA PRO A 27 -10.67 -2.33 6.42
C PRO A 27 -9.87 -2.33 7.72
N ALA A 28 -8.92 -3.24 7.83
CA ALA A 28 -7.94 -3.24 8.91
C ALA A 28 -6.83 -2.17 8.70
N TYR A 29 -7.18 -0.88 8.59
CA TYR A 29 -6.25 0.21 8.22
C TYR A 29 -4.94 0.24 9.03
N LEU A 30 -4.99 -0.09 10.32
CA LEU A 30 -3.79 -0.19 11.17
C LEU A 30 -2.83 -1.29 10.73
N PHE A 31 -3.36 -2.41 10.26
CA PHE A 31 -2.58 -3.52 9.72
C PHE A 31 -1.89 -3.11 8.41
N TYR A 32 -2.64 -2.46 7.51
CA TYR A 32 -2.12 -1.87 6.26
C TYR A 32 -1.00 -0.86 6.50
N PHE A 33 -1.19 0.03 7.47
CA PHE A 33 -0.18 0.98 7.91
C PHE A 33 1.06 0.26 8.44
N SER A 34 0.88 -0.73 9.32
CA SER A 34 1.99 -1.46 9.92
C SER A 34 2.85 -2.14 8.87
N ILE A 35 2.24 -2.83 7.90
CA ILE A 35 2.98 -3.50 6.81
C ILE A 35 3.73 -2.51 5.95
N THR A 36 3.05 -1.45 5.52
CA THR A 36 3.67 -0.41 4.69
C THR A 36 4.83 0.23 5.43
N PHE A 37 4.63 0.56 6.71
CA PHE A 37 5.66 1.08 7.60
C PHE A 37 6.87 0.15 7.70
N PHE A 38 6.66 -1.14 7.97
CA PHE A 38 7.77 -2.09 8.07
C PHE A 38 8.50 -2.27 6.74
N ASN A 39 7.79 -2.34 5.62
CA ASN A 39 8.42 -2.40 4.29
C ASN A 39 9.29 -1.18 4.01
N MET A 40 8.76 0.02 4.32
CA MET A 40 9.48 1.29 4.17
C MET A 40 10.70 1.37 5.10
N LEU A 41 10.55 0.95 6.36
CA LEU A 41 11.63 0.92 7.34
C LEU A 41 12.75 -0.02 6.87
N VAL A 42 12.40 -1.24 6.45
CA VAL A 42 13.35 -2.22 5.92
C VAL A 42 14.09 -1.67 4.70
N TYR A 43 13.40 -0.94 3.82
CA TYR A 43 14.01 -0.28 2.68
C TYR A 43 15.03 0.80 3.08
N LEU A 44 14.78 1.52 4.17
CA LEU A 44 15.64 2.59 4.68
C LEU A 44 16.80 2.13 5.57
N ILE A 45 16.76 0.92 6.14
CA ILE A 45 17.83 0.37 6.98
C ILE A 45 19.22 0.53 6.35
N PRO A 46 19.48 0.11 5.09
CA PRO A 46 20.82 0.17 4.49
C PRO A 46 21.29 1.59 4.15
N THR A 47 20.42 2.61 4.24
CA THR A 47 20.78 3.98 3.90
C THR A 47 21.59 4.63 5.00
N GLU A 48 22.82 5.05 4.72
CA GLU A 48 23.71 5.71 5.70
C GLU A 48 23.42 7.22 5.87
N LYS A 49 22.66 7.83 4.96
CA LYS A 49 22.33 9.27 4.99
C LYS A 49 21.44 9.70 6.15
N LEU A 50 20.81 8.75 6.86
CA LEU A 50 19.79 9.04 7.87
C LEU A 50 20.10 8.30 9.17
N ILE A 51 19.86 8.96 10.30
CA ILE A 51 19.90 8.28 11.60
C ILE A 51 18.64 7.43 11.80
N PHE A 52 18.70 6.48 12.75
CA PHE A 52 17.61 5.53 12.96
C PHE A 52 16.25 6.20 13.26
N ILE A 53 16.24 7.26 14.08
CA ILE A 53 15.01 8.00 14.42
C ILE A 53 14.40 8.65 13.17
N GLU A 54 15.21 9.25 12.30
CA GLU A 54 14.72 9.82 11.04
C GLU A 54 14.10 8.74 10.17
N LYS A 55 14.73 7.56 10.06
CA LYS A 55 14.18 6.43 9.29
C LYS A 55 12.78 6.05 9.77
N ILE A 56 12.54 6.04 11.08
CA ILE A 56 11.21 5.77 11.65
C ILE A 56 10.22 6.87 11.23
N VAL A 57 10.57 8.14 11.44
CA VAL A 57 9.68 9.27 11.12
C VAL A 57 9.32 9.28 9.64
N TYR A 58 10.30 9.13 8.75
CA TYR A 58 10.07 9.11 7.31
C TYR A 58 9.27 7.89 6.86
N SER A 59 9.53 6.71 7.44
CA SER A 59 8.75 5.51 7.15
C SER A 59 7.28 5.71 7.52
N SER A 60 6.98 6.34 8.65
CA SER A 60 5.61 6.65 9.06
C SER A 60 4.93 7.64 8.12
N ILE A 61 5.58 8.77 7.82
CA ILE A 61 5.01 9.81 6.95
C ILE A 61 4.73 9.25 5.56
N ILE A 62 5.71 8.56 4.98
CA ILE A 62 5.56 8.01 3.63
C ILE A 62 4.52 6.92 3.59
N SER A 63 4.41 6.09 4.63
CA SER A 63 3.34 5.08 4.71
C SER A 63 1.96 5.73 4.69
N CYS A 64 1.74 6.82 5.44
CA CYS A 64 0.48 7.55 5.38
C CYS A 64 0.17 8.10 3.97
N VAL A 65 1.15 8.76 3.35
CA VAL A 65 0.99 9.35 2.00
C VAL A 65 0.70 8.27 0.96
N VAL A 66 1.44 7.16 1.03
CA VAL A 66 1.31 6.03 0.12
C VAL A 66 -0.04 5.35 0.27
N LEU A 67 -0.52 5.11 1.48
CA LEU A 67 -1.84 4.50 1.70
C LEU A 67 -2.95 5.36 1.09
N ILE A 68 -2.97 6.67 1.40
CA ILE A 68 -3.99 7.60 0.88
C ILE A 68 -3.91 7.67 -0.65
N GLY A 69 -2.72 7.93 -1.19
CA GLY A 69 -2.53 8.12 -2.63
C GLY A 69 -2.82 6.85 -3.43
N THR A 70 -2.41 5.68 -2.91
CA THR A 70 -2.68 4.40 -3.57
C THR A 70 -4.16 4.08 -3.55
N GLY A 71 -4.87 4.40 -2.46
CA GLY A 71 -6.31 4.20 -2.37
C GLY A 71 -7.08 4.90 -3.47
N MET A 72 -6.86 6.21 -3.57
CA MET A 72 -7.49 7.03 -4.60
C MET A 72 -7.16 6.54 -6.02
N PHE A 73 -5.96 5.98 -6.21
CA PHE A 73 -5.52 5.50 -7.51
C PHE A 73 -6.11 4.13 -7.86
N VAL A 74 -6.15 3.20 -6.91
CA VAL A 74 -6.81 1.90 -7.07
C VAL A 74 -8.29 2.09 -7.33
N GLU A 75 -8.97 2.93 -6.54
CA GLU A 75 -10.39 3.25 -6.76
C GLU A 75 -10.64 3.72 -8.21
N LYS A 76 -9.81 4.63 -8.74
CA LYS A 76 -9.94 5.07 -10.13
C LYS A 76 -9.70 3.97 -11.16
N ILE A 77 -8.72 3.10 -10.95
CA ILE A 77 -8.45 1.96 -11.84
C ILE A 77 -9.64 1.00 -11.84
N MET A 78 -10.13 0.66 -10.65
CA MET A 78 -11.21 -0.30 -10.47
C MET A 78 -12.52 0.24 -11.05
N SER A 79 -12.84 1.51 -10.80
CA SER A 79 -14.01 2.17 -11.41
C SER A 79 -13.91 2.30 -12.93
N LEU A 80 -12.70 2.36 -13.49
CA LEU A 80 -12.50 2.36 -14.95
C LEU A 80 -12.72 0.97 -15.57
N ILE A 81 -12.35 -0.10 -14.85
CA ILE A 81 -12.48 -1.48 -15.35
C ILE A 81 -13.89 -2.04 -15.14
N TYR A 82 -14.47 -1.80 -13.95
CA TYR A 82 -15.74 -2.41 -13.51
C TYR A 82 -16.91 -1.42 -13.52
N GLY A 83 -16.67 -0.16 -13.86
CA GLY A 83 -17.68 0.90 -13.89
C GLY A 83 -17.78 1.67 -12.57
N TYR A 84 -18.42 2.85 -12.62
CA TYR A 84 -18.63 3.73 -11.46
C TYR A 84 -19.94 3.41 -10.71
N ASP A 85 -20.50 2.21 -10.90
CA ASP A 85 -21.81 1.88 -10.34
C ASP A 85 -21.73 1.84 -8.82
N SER A 86 -22.51 2.70 -8.16
CA SER A 86 -22.55 2.80 -6.71
C SER A 86 -23.12 1.54 -6.03
N ASN A 87 -23.84 0.69 -6.77
CA ASN A 87 -24.39 -0.56 -6.26
C ASN A 87 -23.55 -1.80 -6.60
N TRP A 88 -22.51 -1.68 -7.45
CA TRP A 88 -21.52 -2.73 -7.76
C TRP A 88 -22.11 -4.14 -8.04
N ASP A 89 -23.37 -4.22 -8.46
CA ASP A 89 -24.14 -5.47 -8.44
C ASP A 89 -23.91 -6.30 -9.71
N GLU A 90 -23.51 -5.65 -10.82
CA GLU A 90 -23.33 -6.31 -12.13
C GLU A 90 -21.88 -6.69 -12.44
N LEU A 91 -20.89 -5.99 -11.85
CA LEU A 91 -19.46 -6.15 -12.15
C LEU A 91 -18.64 -6.14 -10.85
N LYS A 92 -18.82 -7.19 -10.06
CA LYS A 92 -18.10 -7.41 -8.80
C LYS A 92 -16.60 -7.57 -9.08
N SER A 93 -15.78 -6.58 -8.70
CA SER A 93 -14.33 -6.73 -8.75
C SER A 93 -13.91 -7.91 -7.85
N PRO A 94 -12.88 -8.70 -8.18
CA PRO A 94 -12.37 -9.69 -7.24
C PRO A 94 -11.63 -8.99 -6.08
N ALA A 95 -12.00 -9.26 -4.83
CA ALA A 95 -11.29 -8.73 -3.64
C ALA A 95 -9.78 -8.93 -3.70
N ILE A 96 -9.34 -10.09 -4.22
CA ILE A 96 -7.93 -10.43 -4.41
C ILE A 96 -7.25 -9.46 -5.37
N LEU A 97 -7.93 -9.02 -6.43
CA LEU A 97 -7.39 -8.06 -7.39
C LEU A 97 -7.21 -6.68 -6.75
N ASP A 98 -8.21 -6.22 -5.99
CA ASP A 98 -8.15 -4.96 -5.23
C ASP A 98 -6.96 -4.96 -4.26
N SER A 99 -6.88 -5.99 -3.40
CA SER A 99 -5.78 -6.13 -2.45
C SER A 99 -4.45 -6.18 -3.18
N THR A 100 -4.34 -6.98 -4.25
CA THR A 100 -3.10 -7.13 -5.01
C THR A 100 -2.64 -5.81 -5.62
N LEU A 101 -3.53 -5.10 -6.32
CA LEU A 101 -3.23 -3.80 -6.93
C LEU A 101 -2.81 -2.78 -5.88
N PHE A 102 -3.57 -2.70 -4.78
CA PHE A 102 -3.24 -1.82 -3.67
C PHE A 102 -1.84 -2.09 -3.14
N TYR A 103 -1.52 -3.33 -2.82
CA TYR A 103 -0.22 -3.64 -2.20
C TYR A 103 0.96 -3.46 -3.12
N PHE A 104 0.82 -3.78 -4.41
CA PHE A 104 1.88 -3.54 -5.38
C PHE A 104 2.11 -2.04 -5.56
N ILE A 105 1.05 -1.27 -5.79
CA ILE A 105 1.16 0.17 -6.05
C ILE A 105 1.67 0.87 -4.81
N ALA A 106 1.23 0.49 -3.60
CA ALA A 106 1.70 1.06 -2.36
C ALA A 106 3.21 0.83 -2.16
N ASN A 107 3.66 -0.42 -2.32
CA ASN A 107 5.09 -0.74 -2.21
C ASN A 107 5.94 0.01 -3.24
N PHE A 108 5.56 -0.02 -4.52
CA PHE A 108 6.33 0.64 -5.57
C PHE A 108 6.36 2.16 -5.39
N SER A 109 5.23 2.76 -4.99
CA SER A 109 5.13 4.20 -4.75
C SER A 109 5.99 4.62 -3.57
N GLY A 110 5.95 3.91 -2.45
CA GLY A 110 6.77 4.24 -1.28
C GLY A 110 8.27 4.09 -1.54
N ILE A 111 8.68 2.98 -2.18
CA ILE A 111 10.07 2.79 -2.62
C ILE A 111 10.49 3.90 -3.60
N GLY A 112 9.61 4.27 -4.53
CA GLY A 112 9.83 5.34 -5.51
C GLY A 112 10.05 6.70 -4.85
N ILE A 113 9.22 7.07 -3.87
CA ILE A 113 9.36 8.30 -3.09
C ILE A 113 10.72 8.33 -2.39
N PHE A 114 11.12 7.24 -1.73
CA PHE A 114 12.43 7.17 -1.11
C PHE A 114 13.58 7.27 -2.09
N LYS A 115 13.46 6.63 -3.26
CA LYS A 115 14.51 6.71 -4.28
C LYS A 115 14.70 8.14 -4.80
N ILE A 116 13.62 8.89 -4.98
CA ILE A 116 13.69 10.31 -5.34
C ILE A 116 14.32 11.08 -4.18
N TRP A 117 13.84 10.87 -2.97
CA TRP A 117 14.26 11.66 -1.81
C TRP A 117 15.71 11.42 -1.40
N ILE A 118 16.18 10.16 -1.36
CA ILE A 118 17.58 9.80 -1.08
C ILE A 118 18.54 10.25 -2.19
N LYS A 119 18.05 10.50 -3.41
CA LYS A 119 18.91 11.05 -4.48
C LYS A 119 19.35 12.48 -4.19
N TYR A 120 18.48 13.27 -3.54
CA TYR A 120 18.78 14.62 -3.08
C TYR A 120 19.46 14.59 -1.70
#